data_AF-A0A7S1TLA9-F1
#
_entry.id   AF-A0A7S1TLA9-F1
#
_cell.length_a   1.000
_cell.length_b   1.000
_cell.length_c   1.000
_cell.angle_alpha   90.00
_cell.angle_beta   90.00
_cell.angle_gamma   90.00
#
_symmetry.space_group_name_H-M   'P 1'
#
loop_
_entity.id
_entity.type
_entity.pdbx_description
1 polymer ?
#
loop_
_entity_poly.entity_id
_entity_poly.type
_entity_poly.pdbx_seq_one_letter_code
_entity_poly.pdbx_strand_id
1 'polypeptide(L)'
;MPTTGNVRAGLLRRATALAASDLCALARDRGGRMASSQSPLSLEFPRHPLGSSSLMVSGVCLGSMTWGIQNSEAEAHEQLNYAVKERGINFIDTAELYPVPTTHPDWAAGRTESFIGSWLKENSEL
;
A
#
# COMPACT_ATOMS: atom_id res chain seq x y z
N MET A 1 -0.97 -46.14 10.60
CA MET A 1 -2.16 -45.25 10.58
C MET A 1 -2.47 -44.81 12.00
N PRO A 2 -2.27 -43.52 12.30
CA PRO A 2 -3.28 -42.76 13.01
C PRO A 2 -3.60 -41.44 12.29
N THR A 3 -4.87 -41.20 12.06
CA THR A 3 -5.44 -39.92 11.62
C THR A 3 -5.35 -38.91 12.76
N THR A 4 -4.46 -37.93 12.65
CA THR A 4 -4.41 -36.81 13.59
C THR A 4 -5.13 -35.62 12.99
N GLY A 5 -6.34 -35.43 13.49
CA GLY A 5 -7.20 -34.29 13.20
C GLY A 5 -6.51 -32.96 13.47
N ASN A 6 -6.62 -32.12 12.45
CA ASN A 6 -6.88 -30.70 12.48
C ASN A 6 -7.20 -30.10 13.88
N VAL A 7 -6.16 -29.66 14.60
CA VAL A 7 -6.33 -28.74 15.74
C VAL A 7 -5.19 -27.71 15.73
N ARG A 8 -5.19 -26.79 14.76
CA ARG A 8 -4.39 -25.54 14.84
C ARG A 8 -4.81 -24.44 13.85
N ALA A 9 -6.08 -24.39 13.46
CA ALA A 9 -6.62 -23.37 12.54
C ALA A 9 -7.31 -22.17 13.23
N GLY A 10 -7.20 -22.02 14.57
CA GLY A 10 -8.05 -21.08 15.33
C GLY A 10 -7.40 -19.81 15.87
N LEU A 11 -6.07 -19.65 15.84
CA LEU A 11 -5.40 -18.61 16.65
C LEU A 11 -4.36 -17.76 15.90
N LEU A 12 -4.46 -17.69 14.57
CA LEU A 12 -3.62 -16.80 13.75
C LEU A 12 -4.44 -16.03 12.70
N ARG A 13 -5.65 -15.61 13.08
CA ARG A 13 -6.55 -14.76 12.25
C ARG A 13 -7.02 -13.48 12.96
N ARG A 14 -6.24 -12.97 13.92
CA ARG A 14 -6.63 -11.79 14.72
C ARG A 14 -5.58 -10.67 14.81
N ALA A 15 -4.55 -10.67 13.97
CA ALA A 15 -3.52 -9.62 14.00
C ALA A 15 -3.51 -8.68 12.77
N THR A 16 -4.41 -8.85 11.80
CA THR A 16 -4.37 -8.08 10.55
C THR A 16 -5.76 -7.62 10.14
N ALA A 17 -6.43 -6.87 11.01
CA ALA A 17 -7.61 -6.07 10.67
C ALA A 17 -7.99 -5.20 11.88
N LEU A 18 -7.10 -4.31 12.30
CA LEU A 18 -7.58 -3.08 12.92
C LEU A 18 -7.70 -2.07 11.78
N ALA A 19 -8.90 -2.07 11.20
CA ALA A 19 -9.26 -1.22 10.10
C ALA A 19 -9.10 0.26 10.51
N ALA A 20 -8.65 1.08 9.57
CA ALA A 20 -8.55 2.53 9.71
C ALA A 20 -9.86 3.22 10.14
N SER A 21 -11.00 2.50 10.17
CA SER A 21 -12.28 2.97 10.67
C SER A 21 -12.32 3.22 12.18
N ASP A 22 -11.57 2.46 12.99
CA ASP A 22 -11.65 2.56 14.45
C ASP A 22 -10.93 3.81 15.00
N LEU A 23 -9.95 4.34 14.26
CA LEU A 23 -9.31 5.62 14.56
C LEU A 23 -10.26 6.82 14.41
N CYS A 24 -11.29 6.70 13.57
CA CYS A 24 -12.26 7.77 13.33
C CYS A 24 -13.28 7.93 14.48
N ALA A 25 -13.50 6.87 15.27
CA ALA A 25 -14.45 6.88 16.38
C ALA A 25 -13.86 7.47 17.67
N LEU A 26 -12.56 7.30 17.91
CA LEU A 26 -11.88 7.80 19.11
C LEU A 26 -11.52 9.30 19.05
N ALA A 27 -11.58 9.92 17.87
CA ALA A 27 -11.29 11.35 17.69
C ALA A 27 -12.49 12.27 17.98
N ARG A 28 -13.66 11.72 18.36
CA ARG A 28 -14.92 12.49 18.54
C ARG A 28 -15.19 12.97 19.97
N ASP A 29 -14.39 12.60 20.96
CA ASP A 29 -14.64 13.01 22.35
C ASP A 29 -13.45 13.76 22.94
N ARG A 30 -13.46 15.09 22.78
CA ARG A 30 -13.03 16.10 23.76
C ARG A 30 -13.26 17.49 23.18
N GLY A 31 -14.38 18.08 23.57
CA GLY A 31 -14.71 19.47 23.26
C GLY A 31 -13.68 20.45 23.83
N GLY A 32 -13.37 21.48 23.05
CA GLY A 32 -12.65 22.66 23.53
C GLY A 32 -11.88 23.43 22.45
N ARG A 33 -12.40 24.62 22.14
CA ARG A 33 -11.84 25.74 21.35
C ARG A 33 -12.08 25.72 19.84
N MET A 34 -12.94 26.65 19.43
CA MET A 34 -12.98 27.19 18.07
C MET A 34 -11.71 27.98 17.77
N ALA A 35 -10.99 27.62 16.71
CA ALA A 35 -10.12 28.53 15.98
C ALA A 35 -9.94 28.06 14.53
N SER A 36 -10.30 28.96 13.61
CA SER A 36 -9.97 29.05 12.18
C SER A 36 -10.51 27.99 11.22
N SER A 37 -11.14 28.51 10.16
CA SER A 37 -11.64 27.82 8.97
C SER A 37 -10.62 26.84 8.41
N GLN A 38 -10.86 25.54 8.58
CA GLN A 38 -10.12 24.52 7.85
C GLN A 38 -10.69 24.47 6.43
N SER A 39 -9.87 24.89 5.46
CA SER A 39 -10.01 24.45 4.08
C SER A 39 -10.16 22.93 4.05
N PRO A 40 -10.89 22.33 3.08
CA PRO A 40 -10.93 20.89 2.95
C PRO A 40 -9.48 20.39 2.98
N LEU A 41 -9.19 19.45 3.90
CA LEU A 41 -7.86 18.88 4.09
C LEU A 41 -7.27 18.58 2.71
N SER A 42 -6.29 19.38 2.28
CA SER A 42 -5.57 19.15 1.04
C SER A 42 -4.98 17.75 1.16
N LEU A 43 -5.53 16.80 0.40
CA LEU A 43 -5.33 15.37 0.55
C LEU A 43 -3.97 14.92 0.02
N GLU A 44 -2.99 15.82 0.00
CA GLU A 44 -1.65 15.60 -0.52
C GLU A 44 -0.69 15.37 0.64
N PHE A 45 0.13 14.32 0.52
CA PHE A 45 1.13 14.02 1.52
C PHE A 45 2.23 15.11 1.53
N PRO A 46 2.71 15.53 2.71
CA PRO A 46 3.90 16.37 2.80
C PRO A 46 5.05 15.76 2.00
N ARG A 47 5.79 16.61 1.29
CA ARG A 47 6.98 16.20 0.53
C ARG A 47 8.24 16.45 1.36
N HIS A 48 9.20 15.53 1.27
CA HIS A 48 10.48 15.61 1.96
C HIS A 48 11.63 15.46 0.96
N PRO A 49 12.77 16.15 1.19
CA PRO A 49 13.97 15.93 0.39
C PRO A 49 14.51 14.51 0.62
N LEU A 50 14.89 13.83 -0.47
CA LEU A 50 15.50 12.51 -0.38
C LEU A 50 17.00 12.64 -0.09
N GLY A 51 17.33 12.60 1.21
CA GLY A 51 18.72 12.75 1.68
C GLY A 51 19.29 14.13 1.31
N SER A 52 20.49 14.14 0.71
CA SER A 52 21.14 15.36 0.21
C SER A 52 20.82 15.67 -1.25
N SER A 53 19.92 14.93 -1.89
CA SER A 53 19.55 15.14 -3.29
C SER A 53 18.51 16.27 -3.44
N SER A 54 18.28 16.69 -4.69
CA SER A 54 17.22 17.65 -5.06
C SER A 54 15.84 16.99 -5.23
N LEU A 55 15.71 15.67 -5.00
CA LEU A 55 14.46 14.96 -5.18
C LEU A 55 13.51 15.21 -4.00
N MET A 56 12.25 15.51 -4.31
CA MET A 56 11.19 15.66 -3.32
C MET A 56 10.26 14.44 -3.38
N VAL A 57 10.24 13.63 -2.32
CA VAL A 57 9.41 12.43 -2.24
C VAL A 57 8.22 12.63 -1.31
N SER A 58 7.10 11.96 -1.55
CA SER A 58 6.00 11.92 -0.58
C SER A 58 6.45 11.31 0.74
N GLY A 59 5.92 11.80 1.87
CA GLY A 59 6.19 11.24 3.20
C GLY A 59 5.69 9.81 3.41
N VAL A 60 4.95 9.27 2.43
CA VAL A 60 4.56 7.86 2.34
C VAL A 60 5.10 7.29 1.04
N CYS A 61 5.63 6.06 1.12
CA CYS A 61 6.06 5.25 -0.02
C CYS A 61 5.08 4.09 -0.23
N LEU A 62 4.75 3.79 -1.49
CA LEU A 62 3.94 2.64 -1.87
C LEU A 62 4.83 1.40 -2.06
N GLY A 63 4.74 0.43 -1.14
CA GLY A 63 5.38 -0.87 -1.29
C GLY A 63 4.56 -1.83 -2.17
N SER A 64 5.24 -2.64 -2.98
CA SER A 64 4.62 -3.46 -4.03
C SER A 64 4.87 -4.98 -3.93
N MET A 65 5.52 -5.44 -2.85
CA MET A 65 6.04 -6.82 -2.74
C MET A 65 5.01 -7.95 -2.89
N THR A 66 3.71 -7.65 -2.80
CA THR A 66 2.62 -8.64 -2.85
C THR A 66 2.04 -8.83 -4.25
N TRP A 67 2.38 -7.96 -5.20
CA TRP A 67 1.78 -7.91 -6.54
C TRP A 67 2.32 -9.02 -7.44
N GLY A 68 1.44 -9.96 -7.79
CA GLY A 68 1.76 -11.12 -8.62
C GLY A 68 1.59 -12.46 -7.91
N ILE A 69 1.36 -12.46 -6.59
CA ILE A 69 1.00 -13.65 -5.79
C ILE A 69 -0.25 -13.40 -4.95
N GLN A 70 -0.20 -12.42 -4.04
CA GLN A 70 -1.33 -12.11 -3.17
C GLN A 70 -2.31 -11.12 -3.82
N ASN A 71 -1.80 -10.30 -4.73
CA ASN A 71 -2.59 -9.36 -5.52
C ASN A 71 -2.42 -9.66 -7.01
N SER A 72 -3.53 -9.57 -7.73
CA SER A 72 -3.57 -9.58 -9.20
C SER A 72 -3.01 -8.28 -9.78
N GLU A 73 -2.78 -8.28 -11.09
CA GLU A 73 -2.35 -7.07 -11.82
C GLU A 73 -3.38 -5.94 -11.73
N ALA A 74 -4.67 -6.28 -11.87
CA ALA A 74 -5.75 -5.30 -11.75
C ALA A 74 -5.77 -4.63 -10.36
N GLU A 75 -5.61 -5.40 -9.28
CA GLU A 75 -5.53 -4.84 -7.92
C GLU A 75 -4.28 -4.00 -7.70
N ALA A 76 -3.15 -4.36 -8.33
CA ALA A 76 -1.94 -3.54 -8.32
C ALA A 76 -2.17 -2.20 -9.03
N HIS A 77 -2.85 -2.21 -10.18
CA HIS A 77 -3.22 -1.00 -10.92
C HIS A 77 -4.20 -0.11 -10.16
N GLU A 78 -5.17 -0.70 -9.46
CA GLU A 78 -6.07 0.04 -8.57
C GLU A 78 -5.31 0.72 -7.44
N GLN A 79 -4.36 0.03 -6.80
CA GLN A 79 -3.50 0.60 -5.77
C GLN A 79 -2.62 1.74 -6.32
N LEU A 80 -2.07 1.59 -7.53
CA LEU A 80 -1.29 2.63 -8.21
C LEU A 80 -2.15 3.85 -8.56
N ASN A 81 -3.35 3.64 -9.12
CA ASN A 81 -4.28 4.72 -9.43
C ASN A 81 -4.63 5.51 -8.16
N TYR A 82 -4.98 4.83 -7.08
CA TYR A 82 -5.27 5.46 -5.81
C TYR A 82 -4.06 6.24 -5.27
N ALA A 83 -2.91 5.59 -5.18
CA ALA A 83 -1.71 6.20 -4.60
C ALA A 83 -1.22 7.40 -5.42
N VAL A 84 -1.03 7.23 -6.74
CA VAL A 84 -0.37 8.22 -7.59
C VAL A 84 -1.35 9.31 -8.02
N LYS A 85 -2.50 8.94 -8.59
CA LYS A 85 -3.43 9.90 -9.18
C LYS A 85 -4.29 10.60 -8.15
N GLU A 86 -4.83 9.86 -7.19
CA GLU A 86 -5.76 10.44 -6.21
C GLU A 86 -5.06 11.05 -4.99
N ARG A 87 -3.94 10.44 -4.55
CA ARG A 87 -3.24 10.85 -3.33
C ARG A 87 -1.90 11.56 -3.56
N GLY A 88 -1.45 11.65 -4.82
CA GLY A 88 -0.22 12.35 -5.18
C GLY A 88 1.07 11.69 -4.69
N ILE A 89 1.06 10.40 -4.34
CA ILE A 89 2.27 9.66 -3.98
C ILE A 89 3.19 9.58 -5.22
N ASN A 90 4.47 9.92 -5.05
CA ASN A 90 5.46 9.83 -6.13
C ASN A 90 6.62 8.88 -5.81
N PHE A 91 6.48 8.10 -4.74
CA PHE A 91 7.51 7.20 -4.28
C PHE A 91 6.95 5.78 -4.19
N ILE A 92 7.42 4.92 -5.10
CA ILE A 92 7.02 3.52 -5.23
C ILE A 92 8.26 2.66 -5.04
N ASP A 93 8.17 1.66 -4.17
CA ASP A 93 9.22 0.68 -3.91
C ASP A 93 8.93 -0.61 -4.68
N THR A 94 9.95 -1.17 -5.33
CA THR A 94 9.91 -2.46 -6.03
C THR A 94 11.30 -3.11 -6.02
N ALA A 95 11.38 -4.39 -6.36
CA ALA A 95 12.63 -5.13 -6.49
C ALA A 95 12.51 -6.24 -7.53
N GLU A 96 13.62 -6.62 -8.16
CA GLU A 96 13.70 -7.70 -9.17
C GLU A 96 13.19 -9.06 -8.62
N LEU A 97 13.29 -9.26 -7.30
CA LEU A 97 12.87 -10.50 -6.64
C LEU A 97 11.38 -10.52 -6.27
N TYR A 98 10.70 -9.37 -6.29
CA TYR A 98 9.27 -9.33 -5.97
C TYR A 98 8.46 -10.04 -7.07
N PRO A 99 7.40 -10.79 -6.68
CA PRO A 99 6.71 -10.75 -5.38
C PRO A 99 7.21 -11.73 -4.28
N VAL A 100 6.72 -11.56 -3.06
CA VAL A 100 6.90 -12.45 -1.89
C VAL A 100 5.59 -13.18 -1.59
N PRO A 101 5.61 -14.46 -1.16
CA PRO A 101 6.77 -15.34 -0.97
C PRO A 101 7.32 -15.91 -2.28
N THR A 102 8.65 -15.99 -2.38
CA THR A 102 9.36 -16.56 -3.54
C THR A 102 9.20 -18.08 -3.67
N THR A 103 8.67 -18.73 -2.65
CA THR A 103 8.39 -20.18 -2.63
C THR A 103 7.02 -20.56 -3.18
N HIS A 104 6.19 -19.58 -3.55
CA HIS A 104 4.87 -19.86 -4.11
C HIS A 104 5.01 -20.58 -5.47
N PRO A 105 4.18 -21.60 -5.78
CA PRO A 105 4.29 -22.34 -7.06
C PRO A 105 4.17 -21.44 -8.29
N ASP A 106 3.34 -20.41 -8.20
CA ASP A 106 3.15 -19.46 -9.30
C ASP A 106 4.20 -18.35 -9.35
N TRP A 107 5.19 -18.32 -8.46
CA TRP A 107 6.14 -17.21 -8.37
C TRP A 107 7.00 -17.05 -9.64
N ALA A 108 7.26 -15.80 -10.00
CA ALA A 108 8.22 -15.44 -11.05
C ALA A 108 8.91 -14.12 -10.68
N ALA A 109 10.24 -14.07 -10.85
CA ALA A 109 11.04 -12.86 -10.67
C ALA A 109 10.58 -11.74 -11.63
N GLY A 110 10.65 -10.50 -11.18
CA GLY A 110 10.27 -9.31 -11.95
C GLY A 110 8.78 -9.20 -12.28
N ARG A 111 7.92 -10.07 -11.72
CA ARG A 111 6.47 -10.01 -12.00
C ARG A 111 5.87 -8.71 -11.46
N THR A 112 6.30 -8.26 -10.29
CA THR A 112 5.86 -6.97 -9.72
C THR A 112 6.26 -5.81 -10.63
N GLU A 113 7.49 -5.79 -11.13
CA GLU A 113 7.96 -4.76 -12.08
C GLU A 113 7.20 -4.82 -13.41
N SER A 114 6.81 -6.01 -13.86
CA SER A 114 5.99 -6.17 -15.06
C SER A 114 4.61 -5.52 -14.90
N PHE A 115 3.97 -5.66 -13.74
CA PHE A 115 2.67 -5.01 -13.45
C PHE A 115 2.81 -3.49 -13.32
N ILE A 116 3.91 -2.99 -12.73
CA ILE A 116 4.21 -1.56 -12.72
C ILE A 116 4.43 -1.05 -14.15
N GLY A 117 5.18 -1.79 -14.96
CA GLY A 117 5.48 -1.44 -16.34
C GLY A 117 4.24 -1.38 -17.24
N SER A 118 3.32 -2.33 -17.10
CA SER A 118 2.04 -2.31 -17.83
C SER A 118 1.20 -1.09 -17.42
N TRP A 119 1.13 -0.78 -16.12
CA TRP A 119 0.45 0.41 -15.65
C TRP A 119 1.09 1.69 -16.18
N LEU A 120 2.41 1.84 -16.10
CA LEU A 120 3.11 3.02 -16.63
C LEU A 120 2.90 3.20 -18.13
N LYS A 121 2.86 2.09 -18.89
CA LYS A 121 2.59 2.12 -20.33
C LYS A 121 1.19 2.66 -20.66
N GLU A 122 0.20 2.35 -19.83
CA GLU A 122 -1.17 2.85 -19.97
C GLU A 122 -1.34 4.31 -19.51
N ASN A 123 -0.37 4.84 -18.75
CA ASN A 123 -0.41 6.17 -18.14
C ASN A 123 0.80 7.01 -18.57
N SER A 124 1.06 7.03 -19.87
CA SER A 124 2.24 7.67 -20.49
C SER A 124 2.32 9.20 -20.33
N GLU A 125 1.23 9.81 -19.88
CA GLU A 125 1.07 11.26 -19.68
C GLU A 125 1.37 11.74 -18.26
N LEU A 126 1.66 10.83 -17.33
CA LEU A 126 2.20 11.15 -16.00
C LEU A 126 3.61 11.75 -16.10
#